data_AF-A0A645JHF0-F1
#
_entry.id   AF-A0A645JHF0-F1
#
_cell.length_a   1.000
_cell.length_b   1.000
_cell.length_c   1.000
_cell.angle_alpha   90.00
_cell.angle_beta   90.00
_cell.angle_gamma   90.00
#
_symmetry.space_group_name_H-M   'P 1'
#
loop_
_entity.id
_entity.type
_entity.pdbx_description
1 polymer ?
#
loop_
_entity_poly.entity_id
_entity_poly.type
_entity_poly.pdbx_seq_one_letter_code
_entity_poly.pdbx_strand_id
1 'polypeptide(L)' 'MSIIQYELNRISKNYPLISKIEDVNGIFGTDTEEAVKTFQQVFNLNQTGIIDSATWYRIKYIFNAVKGLGDISSEGISP' A
#
# COMPACT_ATOMS: atom_id res chain seq x y z
N MET A 1 -0.90 0.01 16.24
CA MET A 1 -0.47 0.54 14.93
C MET A 1 -0.24 -0.64 13.99
N SER A 2 -0.95 -0.70 12.86
CA SER A 2 -0.80 -1.79 11.87
C SER A 2 0.28 -1.46 10.85
N ILE A 3 1.23 -2.37 10.63
CA ILE A 3 2.25 -2.17 9.60
C ILE A 3 1.66 -2.19 8.19
N ILE A 4 0.67 -3.05 7.94
CA ILE A 4 0.05 -3.20 6.62
C ILE A 4 -0.81 -2.00 6.27
N GLN A 5 -1.66 -1.53 7.18
CA GLN A 5 -2.49 -0.34 6.91
C GLN A 5 -1.61 0.89 6.68
N TYR A 6 -0.51 1.00 7.43
CA TYR A 6 0.49 2.05 7.20
C TYR A 6 1.12 1.94 5.81
N GLU A 7 1.57 0.75 5.40
CA GLU A 7 2.18 0.54 4.09
C GLU A 7 1.20 0.81 2.95
N LEU A 8 -0.05 0.33 3.04
CA LEU A 8 -1.10 0.64 2.07
C LEU A 8 -1.35 2.14 1.97
N ASN A 9 -1.40 2.87 3.09
CA ASN A 9 -1.52 4.33 3.11
C ASN A 9 -0.29 5.06 2.55
N ARG A 10 0.89 4.45 2.59
CA ARG A 10 2.09 5.02 1.94
C ARG A 10 2.05 4.79 0.44
N ILE A 11 1.57 3.64 0.00
CA ILE A 11 1.38 3.30 -1.42
C ILE A 11 0.28 4.18 -2.04
N SER A 12 -0.83 4.41 -1.33
CA SER A 12 -1.97 5.20 -1.85
C SER A 12 -1.60 6.63 -2.24
N LYS A 13 -0.54 7.21 -1.66
CA LYS A 13 -0.02 8.53 -2.07
C LYS A 13 0.41 8.57 -3.54
N ASN A 14 0.89 7.47 -4.09
CA ASN A 14 1.32 7.35 -5.48
C ASN A 14 0.26 6.64 -6.35
N TYR A 15 -0.63 5.87 -5.72
CA TYR A 15 -1.70 5.12 -6.37
C TYR A 15 -3.06 5.54 -5.78
N PRO A 16 -3.60 6.71 -6.16
CA PRO A 16 -4.76 7.32 -5.52
C PRO A 16 -6.08 6.55 -5.69
N LEU A 17 -6.11 5.54 -6.55
CA LEU A 17 -7.23 4.59 -6.62
C LEU A 17 -7.35 3.77 -5.32
N ILE A 18 -6.23 3.49 -4.65
CA ILE A 18 -6.25 2.81 -3.35
C ILE A 18 -6.68 3.84 -2.32
N SER A 19 -7.91 3.71 -1.82
CA SER A 19 -8.44 4.58 -0.77
C SER A 19 -7.52 4.59 0.45
N LYS A 20 -7.34 5.78 1.04
CA LYS A 20 -6.67 5.93 2.33
C LYS A 20 -7.53 5.27 3.41
N ILE A 21 -6.89 4.44 4.23
CA ILE A 21 -7.47 3.85 5.43
C ILE A 21 -7.40 4.91 6.54
N GLU A 22 -8.55 5.36 7.05
CA GLU A 22 -8.61 6.39 8.09
C GLU A 22 -8.09 5.85 9.44
N ASP A 23 -8.50 4.64 9.81
CA ASP A 23 -8.12 4.01 11.08
C ASP A 23 -6.95 3.03 10.95
N VAL A 24 -5.73 3.49 11.24
CA VAL A 24 -4.50 2.68 11.23
C VAL A 24 -4.28 1.95 12.58
N ASN A 25 -5.34 1.35 13.10
CA ASN A 25 -5.39 0.84 14.47
C ASN A 25 -4.93 -0.64 14.62
N GLY A 26 -4.82 -1.41 13.54
CA GLY A 26 -4.59 -2.87 13.63
C GLY A 26 -5.80 -3.73 13.29
N ILE A 27 -6.99 -3.14 13.27
CA ILE A 27 -8.25 -3.84 13.05
C ILE A 27 -8.52 -3.90 11.55
N PHE A 28 -8.75 -5.12 11.05
CA PHE A 28 -9.12 -5.34 9.67
C PHE A 28 -10.63 -5.07 9.48
N GLY A 29 -10.99 -3.80 9.27
CA GLY A 29 -12.36 -3.38 8.97
C GLY A 29 -12.61 -3.16 7.48
N THR A 30 -13.81 -2.70 7.14
CA THR A 30 -14.27 -2.48 5.75
C THR A 30 -13.29 -1.63 4.94
N ASP A 31 -12.81 -0.51 5.49
CA ASP A 31 -11.85 0.37 4.81
C ASP A 31 -10.54 -0.35 4.46
N THR A 32 -10.10 -1.25 5.34
CA THR A 32 -8.88 -2.04 5.08
C THR A 32 -9.14 -3.09 4.01
N GLU A 33 -10.28 -3.77 4.06
CA GLU A 33 -10.66 -4.76 3.04
C GLU A 33 -10.78 -4.12 1.65
N GLU A 34 -11.41 -2.95 1.57
CA GLU A 34 -11.64 -2.23 0.31
C GLU A 34 -10.32 -1.70 -0.28
N ALA A 35 -9.43 -1.18 0.57
CA ALA A 35 -8.07 -0.83 0.17
C ALA A 35 -7.27 -2.05 -0.32
N VAL A 36 -7.42 -3.22 0.32
CA VAL A 36 -6.77 -4.48 -0.11
C VAL A 36 -7.32 -4.95 -1.45
N LYS A 37 -8.65 -4.95 -1.65
CA LYS A 37 -9.28 -5.31 -2.93
C LYS A 37 -8.78 -4.43 -4.06
N THR A 38 -8.73 -3.12 -3.81
CA THR A 38 -8.27 -2.16 -4.82
C THR A 38 -6.77 -2.31 -5.10
N PHE A 39 -5.96 -2.55 -4.06
CA PHE A 39 -4.55 -2.88 -4.24
C PHE A 39 -4.37 -4.14 -5.10
N GLN A 40 -5.12 -5.20 -4.81
CA GLN A 40 -5.07 -6.45 -5.58
C GLN A 40 -5.45 -6.20 -7.04
N GLN A 41 -6.50 -5.41 -7.29
CA GLN A 41 -6.89 -5.01 -8.65
C GLN A 41 -5.77 -4.26 -9.37
N VAL A 42 -5.22 -3.22 -8.75
CA VAL A 42 -4.18 -2.35 -9.35
C VAL A 42 -2.91 -3.15 -9.72
N PHE A 43 -2.59 -4.18 -8.94
CA PHE A 43 -1.38 -4.99 -9.13
C PHE A 43 -1.65 -6.37 -9.73
N ASN A 44 -2.80 -6.57 -10.38
CA ASN A 44 -3.19 -7.79 -11.10
C ASN A 44 -3.11 -9.07 -10.23
N LEU A 45 -3.52 -8.96 -8.97
CA LEU A 45 -3.71 -10.07 -8.04
C LEU A 45 -5.18 -10.49 -8.00
N ASN A 46 -5.46 -11.66 -7.39
CA ASN A 46 -6.83 -12.08 -7.14
C ASN A 46 -7.50 -11.14 -6.12
N GLN A 47 -8.66 -10.57 -6.47
CA GLN A 47 -9.35 -9.52 -5.70
C GLN A 47 -10.20 -10.10 -4.57
N THR A 48 -9.57 -10.80 -3.63
CA THR A 48 -10.24 -11.46 -2.52
C THR A 48 -10.57 -10.52 -1.36
N GLY A 49 -9.88 -9.38 -1.27
CA GLY A 49 -9.88 -8.53 -0.07
C GLY A 49 -9.16 -9.13 1.13
N ILE A 50 -8.55 -10.30 0.95
CA ILE A 50 -7.81 -11.02 1.98
C ILE A 50 -6.32 -10.89 1.67
N ILE A 51 -5.52 -10.60 2.69
CA ILE A 51 -4.06 -10.55 2.56
C ILE A 51 -3.51 -11.96 2.70
N ASP A 52 -3.39 -12.66 1.58
CA ASP A 52 -2.61 -13.88 1.47
C ASP A 52 -1.11 -13.60 1.31
N SER A 53 -0.31 -14.66 1.18
CA SER A 53 1.14 -14.52 1.02
C SER A 53 1.51 -13.70 -0.22
N ALA A 54 0.85 -13.94 -1.36
CA ALA A 54 1.09 -13.21 -2.60
C ALA A 54 0.80 -11.71 -2.44
N THR A 55 -0.33 -11.37 -1.83
CA THR A 55 -0.72 -9.99 -1.53
C THR A 55 0.29 -9.34 -0.58
N TRP A 56 0.68 -10.03 0.49
CA TRP A 56 1.65 -9.55 1.46
C TRP A 56 3.01 -9.23 0.80
N TYR A 57 3.57 -10.16 0.02
CA TYR A 57 4.83 -9.95 -0.68
C TYR A 57 4.76 -8.78 -1.65
N ARG A 58 3.63 -8.65 -2.36
CA ARG A 58 3.44 -7.55 -3.31
C ARG A 58 3.35 -6.19 -2.60
N ILE A 59 2.66 -6.11 -1.46
CA ILE A 59 2.62 -4.88 -0.64
C ILE A 59 4.04 -4.47 -0.23
N LYS A 60 4.84 -5.41 0.31
CA LYS A 60 6.23 -5.11 0.71
C LYS A 60 7.09 -4.61 -0.45
N TYR A 61 7.00 -5.28 -1.60
CA TYR A 61 7.76 -4.90 -2.79
C TYR A 61 7.40 -3.47 -3.25
N ILE A 62 6.11 -3.16 -3.38
CA ILE A 62 5.66 -1.85 -3.85
C ILE A 62 5.95 -0.78 -2.81
N PHE A 63 5.75 -1.05 -1.52
CA PHE A 63 6.11 -0.13 -0.44
C PHE A 63 7.58 0.30 -0.51
N ASN A 64 8.49 -0.66 -0.68
CA ASN A 64 9.92 -0.37 -0.81
C ASN A 64 10.22 0.44 -2.07
N ALA A 65 9.56 0.13 -3.19
CA ALA A 65 9.71 0.88 -4.44
C ALA A 65 9.25 2.35 -4.28
N VAL A 66 8.07 2.59 -3.70
CA VAL A 66 7.57 3.97 -3.51
C VAL A 66 8.37 4.73 -2.46
N LYS A 67 8.93 4.05 -1.45
CA LYS A 67 9.81 4.68 -0.46
C LYS A 67 11.14 5.09 -1.10
N GLY A 68 11.77 4.20 -1.87
CA GLY A 68 13.00 4.50 -2.59
C GLY A 68 12.85 5.67 -3.55
N LEU A 69 11.69 5.80 -4.22
CA LEU A 69 11.36 6.96 -5.06
C LEU A 69 11.23 8.28 -4.27
N GLY A 70 10.81 8.21 -2.99
CA GLY A 70 10.79 9.37 -2.10
C GLY A 70 12.19 9.78 -1.64
N ASP A 71 13.03 8.80 -1.31
CA ASP A 71 14.41 9.03 -0.86
C ASP A 71 15.25 9.68 -1.98
N ILE A 72 15.16 9.21 -3.24
CA ILE A 72 15.86 9.82 -4.38
C ILE A 72 15.43 11.26 -4.69
N SER A 73 14.19 11.65 -4.39
CA SER A 73 13.70 13.01 -4.61
C SER A 73 14.18 13.99 -3.52
N SER A 74 14.57 13.46 -2.37
CA SER A 74 15.09 14.22 -1.23
C SER A 74 16.62 14.34 -1.23
N GLU A 75 17.32 13.40 -1.87
CA GLU A 75 18.73 13.55 -2.23
C GLU A 75 18.83 14.41 -3.48
N GLY A 76 18.85 15.74 -3.30
CA GLY A 76 18.95 16.71 -4.38
C GLY A 76 20.19 16.54 -5.25
N ILE A 77 20.15 15.63 -6.23
CA ILE A 77 20.97 15.73 -7.43
C ILE A 77 20.21 16.66 -8.37
N SER A 78 20.39 17.97 -8.13
CA SER A 78 20.22 18.96 -9.19
C SER A 78 21.17 18.59 -10.33
N PRO A 79 20.71 18.54 -11.58
CA PRO A 79 21.62 18.42 -12.73
C PRO A 79 22.62 19.58 -12.80
#